data_AF-A0ABD6LGY0-F1
#
_entry.id   AF-A0ABD6LGY0-F1
#
_cell.length_a   1.000
_cell.length_b   1.000
_cell.length_c   1.000
_cell.angle_alpha   90.00
_cell.angle_beta   90.00
_cell.angle_gamma   90.00
#
_symmetry.space_group_name_H-M   'P 1'
#
loop_
_entity.id
_entity.type
_entity.pdbx_description
1 polymer ?
#
loop_
_entity_poly.entity_id
_entity_poly.type
_entity_poly.pdbx_seq_one_letter_code
_entity_poly.pdbx_strand_id
1 'polypeptide(L)'
;MGLEKIAEYKKKLGLTTEELSEKSGVPLGTLNKILSGATKDPKLETLKSIAHVLGLSLDDFDDREKKVVPEPTYADVERLVARNGKQMSVEQKMRLIKLLSEINNED
;
A
#
# COMPACT_ATOMS: atom_id res chain seq x y z
N MET A 1 15.68 6.18 -0.78
CA MET A 1 14.31 6.69 -0.82
C MET A 1 13.85 6.52 -2.26
N GLY A 2 12.73 5.84 -2.47
CA GLY A 2 12.27 5.33 -3.76
C GLY A 2 11.62 6.43 -4.61
N LEU A 3 12.30 7.56 -4.76
CA LEU A 3 11.78 8.76 -5.43
C LEU A 3 11.62 8.54 -6.95
N GLU A 4 12.26 7.53 -7.52
CA GLU A 4 12.05 7.07 -8.90
C GLU A 4 10.59 6.69 -9.17
N LYS A 5 9.84 6.26 -8.15
CA LYS A 5 8.41 5.94 -8.24
C LYS A 5 7.56 7.16 -8.61
N ILE A 6 8.03 8.38 -8.31
CA ILE A 6 7.35 9.61 -8.76
C ILE A 6 7.32 9.65 -10.29
N ALA A 7 8.46 9.40 -10.95
CA ALA A 7 8.53 9.39 -12.40
C ALA A 7 7.72 8.25 -13.01
N GLU A 8 7.78 7.07 -12.40
CA GLU A 8 7.05 5.87 -12.82
C GLU A 8 5.52 6.10 -12.78
N TYR A 9 4.98 6.50 -11.63
CA TYR A 9 3.54 6.67 -11.44
C TYR A 9 2.99 7.88 -12.19
N LYS A 10 3.77 8.96 -12.29
CA LYS A 10 3.42 10.09 -13.16
C LYS A 10 3.20 9.61 -14.61
N LYS A 11 4.10 8.76 -15.14
CA LYS A 11 3.96 8.18 -16.47
C LYS A 11 2.77 7.22 -16.58
N LYS A 12 2.53 6.37 -15.58
CA LYS A 12 1.37 5.46 -15.53
C LYS A 12 0.04 6.21 -15.58
N LEU A 13 -0.03 7.36 -14.90
CA LEU A 13 -1.21 8.23 -14.87
C LEU A 13 -1.31 9.18 -16.07
N GLY A 14 -0.34 9.16 -16.98
CA GLY A 14 -0.32 10.05 -18.15
C GLY A 14 -0.12 11.53 -17.83
N LEU A 15 0.44 11.85 -16.66
CA LEU A 15 0.63 13.23 -16.20
C LEU A 15 1.94 13.83 -16.73
N THR A 16 1.88 15.10 -17.10
CA THR A 16 3.05 15.96 -17.30
C THR A 16 3.63 16.41 -15.95
N THR A 17 4.84 16.95 -15.94
CA THR A 17 5.43 17.47 -14.69
C THR A 17 4.73 18.75 -14.26
N GLU A 18 4.26 19.53 -15.22
CA GLU A 18 3.46 20.74 -15.05
C GLU A 18 2.12 20.42 -14.39
N GLU A 19 1.39 19.42 -14.86
CA GLU A 19 0.13 18.98 -14.23
C GLU A 19 0.36 18.41 -12.82
N LEU A 20 1.45 17.67 -12.62
CA LEU A 20 1.80 17.19 -11.27
C LEU A 20 2.13 18.37 -10.34
N SER A 21 2.80 19.40 -10.84
CA SER A 21 3.11 20.62 -10.10
C SER A 21 1.83 21.35 -9.67
N GLU A 22 0.92 21.55 -10.62
CA GLU A 22 -0.36 22.21 -10.38
C GLU A 22 -1.21 21.43 -9.36
N LYS A 23 -1.38 20.12 -9.57
CA LYS A 23 -2.22 19.26 -8.70
C LYS A 23 -1.64 19.09 -7.29
N SER A 24 -0.32 19.03 -7.15
CA SER A 24 0.34 18.82 -5.85
C SER A 24 0.61 20.12 -5.09
N GLY A 25 0.55 21.28 -5.76
CA GLY A 25 1.01 22.55 -5.22
C GLY A 25 2.52 22.62 -5.01
N VAL A 26 3.29 21.63 -5.48
CA VAL A 26 4.75 21.62 -5.41
C VAL A 26 5.30 22.39 -6.61
N PRO A 27 6.17 23.39 -6.44
CA PRO A 27 6.72 24.16 -7.56
C PRO A 27 7.42 23.27 -8.59
N LEU A 28 7.23 23.58 -9.88
CA LEU A 28 7.81 22.82 -11.00
C LEU A 28 9.33 22.67 -10.88
N GLY A 29 10.02 23.74 -10.46
CA GLY A 29 11.46 23.69 -10.23
C GLY A 29 11.88 22.72 -9.12
N THR A 30 11.06 22.59 -8.07
CA THR A 30 11.27 21.60 -6.99
C THR A 30 11.05 20.19 -7.51
N LEU A 31 9.96 19.95 -8.25
CA LEU A 31 9.70 18.66 -8.89
C LEU A 31 10.84 18.25 -9.83
N ASN A 32 11.34 19.15 -10.66
CA ASN A 32 12.46 18.88 -11.56
C ASN A 32 13.75 18.52 -10.81
N LYS A 33 14.02 19.14 -9.65
CA LYS A 33 15.16 18.77 -8.80
C LYS A 33 15.00 17.40 -8.16
N ILE A 34 13.78 17.03 -7.77
CA ILE A 34 13.49 15.70 -7.23
C ILE A 34 13.64 14.65 -8.34
N LEU A 35 12.99 14.86 -9.50
CA LEU A 35 13.00 13.93 -10.63
C LEU A 35 14.38 13.74 -11.27
N SER A 36 15.24 14.76 -11.21
CA SER A 36 16.64 14.65 -11.66
C SER A 36 17.58 14.07 -10.62
N GLY A 37 17.10 13.80 -9.39
CA GLY A 37 17.91 13.30 -8.28
C GLY A 37 18.78 14.35 -7.59
N ALA A 38 18.69 15.63 -7.97
CA ALA A 38 19.36 16.74 -7.29
C ALA A 38 18.85 16.93 -5.86
N THR A 39 17.58 16.62 -5.60
CA THR A 39 16.99 16.57 -4.25
C THR A 39 16.75 15.12 -3.86
N LYS A 40 17.63 14.59 -2.98
CA LYS A 40 17.55 13.21 -2.47
C LYS A 40 16.69 13.06 -1.22
N ASP A 41 16.44 14.16 -0.51
CA ASP A 41 15.68 14.20 0.75
C ASP A 41 14.69 15.37 0.72
N PRO A 42 13.57 15.24 -0.02
CA PRO A 42 12.52 16.26 -0.03
C PRO A 42 11.82 16.34 1.33
N LYS A 43 11.31 17.53 1.68
CA LYS A 43 10.53 17.71 2.90
C LYS A 43 9.32 16.77 2.91
N LEU A 44 8.96 16.27 4.09
CA LEU A 44 7.83 15.36 4.28
C LEU A 44 6.52 15.89 3.65
N GLU A 45 6.22 17.17 3.83
CA GLU A 45 5.02 17.78 3.25
C GLU A 45 5.05 17.79 1.71
N THR A 46 6.21 18.03 1.10
CA THR A 46 6.39 17.91 -0.36
C THR A 46 6.13 16.49 -0.82
N LEU A 47 6.66 15.50 -0.11
CA LEU A 47 6.48 14.10 -0.45
C LEU A 47 5.02 13.67 -0.29
N LYS A 48 4.33 14.09 0.78
CA LYS A 48 2.88 13.86 0.99
C LYS A 48 2.03 14.43 -0.14
N SER A 49 2.27 15.68 -0.54
CA SER A 49 1.52 16.30 -1.63
C SER A 49 1.66 15.54 -2.95
N ILE A 50 2.88 15.09 -3.27
CA ILE A 50 3.14 14.30 -4.48
C ILE A 50 2.47 12.92 -4.35
N ALA A 51 2.61 12.25 -3.21
CA ALA A 51 2.02 10.95 -2.93
C ALA A 51 0.51 10.95 -3.17
N HIS A 52 -0.18 11.97 -2.64
CA HIS A 52 -1.62 12.11 -2.73
C HIS A 52 -2.11 12.20 -4.18
N VAL A 53 -1.43 12.98 -5.02
CA VAL A 53 -1.78 13.10 -6.45
C VAL A 53 -1.52 11.80 -7.21
N LEU A 54 -0.47 11.07 -6.83
CA LEU A 54 -0.07 9.82 -7.50
C LEU A 54 -0.83 8.58 -6.99
N GLY A 55 -1.69 8.73 -5.96
CA GLY A 55 -2.37 7.58 -5.33
C GLY A 55 -1.41 6.67 -4.56
N LEU A 56 -0.30 7.21 -4.06
CA LEU A 56 0.72 6.50 -3.32
C LEU A 56 0.65 6.81 -1.83
N SER A 57 1.16 5.89 -1.02
CA SER A 57 1.46 6.11 0.39
C SER A 57 2.90 6.58 0.57
N LEU A 58 3.24 7.13 1.75
CA LEU A 58 4.63 7.49 2.04
C LEU A 58 5.56 6.26 2.08
N ASP A 59 5.02 5.11 2.49
CA ASP A 59 5.74 3.82 2.50
C ASP A 59 6.12 3.38 1.09
N ASP A 60 5.43 3.86 0.05
CA ASP A 60 5.84 3.59 -1.31
C ASP A 60 7.16 4.28 -1.66
N PHE A 61 7.55 5.38 -1.02
CA PHE A 61 8.87 6.01 -1.24
C PHE A 61 9.96 5.47 -0.31
N ASP A 62 9.66 4.44 0.46
CA ASP A 62 10.65 3.80 1.31
C ASP A 62 11.42 2.72 0.54
N ASP A 63 12.73 2.67 0.73
CA ASP A 63 13.62 1.64 0.16
C ASP A 63 13.70 0.41 1.06
N ARG A 64 13.18 0.50 2.29
CA ARG A 64 13.03 -0.69 3.13
C ARG A 64 12.23 -1.70 2.32
N GLU A 65 12.80 -2.90 2.13
CA GLU A 65 12.09 -4.01 1.50
C GLU A 65 10.68 -4.03 2.09
N LYS A 66 9.66 -3.84 1.24
CA LYS A 66 8.28 -4.03 1.66
C LYS A 66 8.30 -5.41 2.30
N LYS A 67 8.06 -5.48 3.62
CA LYS A 67 7.74 -6.75 4.24
C LYS A 67 6.52 -7.22 3.48
N VAL A 68 6.72 -8.11 2.51
CA VAL A 68 5.64 -8.87 1.91
C VAL A 68 5.02 -9.52 3.12
N VAL A 69 3.86 -9.02 3.56
CA VAL A 69 3.07 -9.74 4.54
C VAL A 69 2.62 -10.95 3.73
N PRO A 70 3.20 -12.14 3.94
CA PRO A 70 2.80 -13.28 3.14
C PRO A 70 1.31 -13.45 3.36
N GLU A 71 0.58 -13.74 2.28
CA GLU A 71 -0.81 -14.14 2.45
C GLU A 71 -0.88 -15.28 3.47
N PRO A 72 -1.83 -15.25 4.41
CA PRO A 72 -1.97 -16.30 5.40
C PRO A 72 -2.06 -17.64 4.68
N THR A 73 -1.16 -18.56 5.01
CA THR A 73 -1.24 -19.90 4.45
C THR A 73 -2.40 -20.65 5.09
N TYR A 74 -2.85 -21.73 4.46
CA TYR A 74 -3.84 -22.63 5.06
C TYR A 74 -3.39 -23.12 6.46
N ALA A 75 -2.10 -23.38 6.65
CA ALA A 75 -1.53 -23.77 7.94
C ALA A 75 -1.63 -22.67 9.00
N ASP A 76 -1.56 -21.39 8.62
CA ASP A 76 -1.74 -20.27 9.54
C ASP A 76 -3.20 -20.17 10.02
N VAL A 77 -4.15 -20.41 9.11
CA VAL A 77 -5.58 -20.47 9.41
C VAL A 77 -5.87 -21.65 10.35
N GLU A 78 -5.35 -22.84 10.07
CA GLU A 78 -5.49 -24.02 10.94
C GLU A 78 -5.00 -23.74 12.36
N ARG A 79 -3.81 -23.14 12.49
CA ARG A 79 -3.24 -22.77 13.79
C ARG A 79 -4.12 -21.78 14.53
N LEU A 80 -4.69 -20.80 13.84
CA LEU A 80 -5.56 -19.80 14.44
C LEU A 80 -6.85 -20.44 14.96
N VAL A 81 -7.48 -21.30 14.16
CA VAL A 81 -8.70 -22.03 14.54
C VAL A 81 -8.40 -22.99 15.70
N ALA A 82 -7.30 -23.73 15.66
CA ALA A 82 -6.91 -24.64 16.73
C ALA A 82 -6.63 -23.92 18.06
N ARG A 83 -5.94 -22.76 17.99
CA ARG A 83 -5.62 -21.94 19.17
C ARG A 83 -6.88 -21.43 19.85
N ASN A 84 -7.81 -20.89 19.08
CA ASN A 84 -8.99 -20.22 19.63
C ASN A 84 -10.16 -21.19 19.85
N GLY A 85 -10.21 -22.31 19.13
CA GLY A 85 -11.29 -23.29 19.18
C GLY A 85 -11.51 -23.93 20.55
N LYS A 86 -10.46 -23.99 21.40
CA LYS A 86 -10.62 -24.45 22.80
C LYS A 86 -11.42 -23.49 23.67
N GLN A 87 -11.42 -22.19 23.35
CA GLN A 87 -12.09 -21.14 24.12
C GLN A 87 -13.48 -20.79 23.58
N MET A 88 -13.87 -21.35 22.42
CA MET A 88 -15.16 -21.09 21.79
C MET A 88 -16.28 -21.91 22.43
N SER A 89 -17.44 -21.28 22.63
CA SER A 89 -18.68 -21.98 22.96
C SER A 89 -19.14 -22.87 21.80
N VAL A 90 -20.06 -23.80 22.07
CA VAL A 90 -20.66 -24.66 21.03
C VAL A 90 -21.33 -23.82 19.95
N GLU A 91 -22.08 -22.77 20.31
CA GLU A 91 -22.72 -21.86 19.34
C GLU A 91 -21.71 -21.12 18.47
N GLN A 92 -20.61 -20.63 19.05
CA GLN A 92 -19.56 -19.97 18.30
C GLN A 92 -18.88 -20.93 17.31
N LYS A 93 -18.66 -22.18 17.70
CA LYS A 93 -18.11 -23.22 16.82
C LYS A 93 -19.05 -23.52 15.65
N MET A 94 -20.34 -23.69 15.94
CA MET A 94 -21.36 -23.94 14.92
C MET A 94 -21.48 -22.77 13.94
N ARG A 95 -21.43 -21.52 14.43
CA ARG A 95 -21.42 -20.33 13.57
C ARG A 95 -20.19 -20.29 12.67
N LEU A 96 -19.01 -20.60 13.19
CA LEU A 96 -17.77 -20.63 12.40
C LEU A 96 -17.82 -21.72 11.31
N ILE A 97 -18.26 -22.93 11.66
CA ILE A 97 -18.43 -24.03 10.68
C ILE A 97 -19.39 -23.60 9.57
N LYS A 98 -20.52 -22.99 9.92
CA LYS A 98 -21.50 -22.49 8.95
C LYS A 98 -20.89 -21.44 8.02
N LEU A 99 -20.23 -20.42 8.56
CA LEU A 99 -19.56 -19.38 7.76
C LEU A 99 -18.53 -19.96 6.79
N LEU A 100 -17.74 -20.94 7.22
CA LEU A 100 -16.74 -21.59 6.36
C LEU A 100 -17.36 -22.53 5.32
N SER A 101 -18.54 -23.11 5.61
CA SER A 101 -19.26 -24.01 4.68
C SER A 101 -20.12 -23.25 3.67
N GLU A 102 -20.54 -22.02 3.98
CA GLU A 102 -21.33 -21.15 3.11
C GLU A 102 -20.46 -20.44 2.06
N ILE A 103 -19.14 -20.41 2.23
CA ILE A 103 -18.20 -20.02 1.18
C ILE A 103 -18.01 -21.22 0.24
N ASN A 104 -19.09 -21.62 -0.44
CA ASN A 104 -18.97 -22.44 -1.65
C ASN A 104 -18.76 -21.48 -2.83
N ASN A 105 -17.56 -21.55 -3.41
CA ASN A 105 -17.12 -21.01 -4.70
C ASN A 105 -18.18 -20.28 -5.54
N GLU A 106 -18.13 -18.94 -5.55
CA GLU A 106 -18.37 -18.18 -6.78
C GLU A 106 -17.01 -17.63 -7.23
N ASP A 107 -16.61 -18.10 -8.42
CA ASP A 107 -15.40 -17.84 -9.24
C ASP A 107 -14.03 -18.31 -8.74
#